data_AF-A0AAW1WYC5-F1
#
_entry.id   AF-A0AAW1WYC5-F1
#
_cell.length_a   1.000
_cell.length_b   1.000
_cell.length_c   1.000
_cell.angle_alpha   90.00
_cell.angle_beta   90.00
_cell.angle_gamma   90.00
#
_symmetry.space_group_name_H-M   'P 1'
#
loop_
_entity.id
_entity.type
_entity.pdbx_description
1 polymer ?
#
loop_
_entity_poly.entity_id
_entity_poly.type
_entity_poly.pdbx_seq_one_letter_code
_entity_poly.pdbx_strand_id
1 'polypeptide(L)'
;MHVRFEDSTNVQASYLTVTAPETSPNTDGIHVTNTQNITISNSIIGTGDDCISIVSGSQNVQASGITCGPGHGISIGSLGKGGSEDHVSKVTVNGAKISGTMNGVRIKTWQGGSGMASNIVFQNIQMNDVTNPIIIDQNYCDTNNGQCKQQSKAVKVQNGIVLQNVQLDKGAECSNVNLAYKGSVSPRCA
;
A
#
# COMPACT_ATOMS: atom_id res chain seq x y z
N MET A 1 -6.97 13.68 -3.09
CA MET A 1 -6.41 13.31 -1.77
C MET A 1 -7.10 14.15 -0.71
N HIS A 2 -7.44 13.56 0.43
CA HIS A 2 -8.22 14.21 1.48
C HIS A 2 -7.36 14.64 2.68
N VAL A 3 -6.58 13.71 3.24
CA VAL A 3 -5.71 13.97 4.39
C VAL A 3 -4.27 13.73 3.98
N ARG A 4 -3.40 14.69 4.24
CA ARG A 4 -1.97 14.61 3.91
C ARG A 4 -1.13 14.92 5.16
N PHE A 5 -0.23 14.00 5.49
CA PHE A 5 0.84 14.21 6.45
C PHE A 5 2.15 14.31 5.68
N GLU A 6 2.76 15.49 5.75
CA GLU A 6 4.00 15.84 5.06
C GLU A 6 4.95 16.52 6.04
N ASP A 7 6.25 16.22 5.94
CA ASP A 7 7.31 16.84 6.74
C ASP A 7 7.01 16.85 8.26
N SER A 8 6.42 15.76 8.73
CA SER A 8 5.85 15.66 10.07
C SER A 8 6.59 14.65 10.93
N THR A 9 6.52 14.82 12.25
CA THR A 9 7.09 13.87 13.22
C THR A 9 6.14 13.71 14.41
N ASN A 10 5.97 12.48 14.90
CA ASN A 10 5.11 12.15 16.06
C ASN A 10 3.63 12.50 15.83
N VAL A 11 3.05 11.93 14.78
CA VAL A 11 1.65 12.15 14.39
C VAL A 11 0.76 11.05 14.94
N GLN A 12 -0.42 11.43 15.44
CA GLN A 12 -1.50 10.50 15.75
C GLN A 12 -2.77 10.93 15.00
N ALA A 13 -3.29 10.02 14.18
CA ALA A 13 -4.53 10.20 13.43
C ALA A 13 -5.49 9.05 13.78
N SER A 14 -6.59 9.35 14.43
CA SER A 14 -7.49 8.31 14.95
C SER A 14 -8.96 8.64 14.68
N TYR A 15 -9.78 7.60 14.51
CA TYR A 15 -11.23 7.74 14.36
C TYR A 15 -11.66 8.65 13.19
N LEU A 16 -10.88 8.64 12.11
CA LEU A 16 -11.21 9.42 10.91
C LEU A 16 -12.22 8.66 10.06
N THR A 17 -13.19 9.38 9.52
CA THR A 17 -14.06 8.90 8.45
C THR A 17 -13.80 9.73 7.20
N VAL A 18 -13.31 9.09 6.15
CA VAL A 18 -13.05 9.71 4.85
C VAL A 18 -13.90 9.01 3.80
N THR A 19 -14.68 9.77 3.04
CA THR A 19 -15.62 9.22 2.06
C THR A 19 -15.60 10.02 0.77
N ALA A 20 -15.38 9.33 -0.35
CA ALA A 20 -15.58 9.82 -1.71
C ALA A 20 -16.18 8.71 -2.59
N PRO A 21 -16.86 9.05 -3.69
CA PRO A 21 -17.34 8.05 -4.64
C PRO A 21 -16.19 7.20 -5.21
N GLU A 22 -16.44 5.91 -5.42
CA GLU A 22 -15.47 4.96 -6.01
C GLU A 22 -14.93 5.41 -7.37
N THR A 23 -15.76 6.07 -8.16
CA THR A 23 -15.39 6.56 -9.51
C THR A 23 -14.64 7.89 -9.48
N SER A 24 -14.38 8.46 -8.29
CA SER A 24 -13.72 9.76 -8.16
C SER A 24 -12.20 9.62 -8.22
N PRO A 25 -11.52 10.09 -9.28
CA PRO A 25 -10.11 9.86 -9.48
C PRO A 25 -9.26 10.61 -8.44
N ASN A 26 -8.12 10.01 -8.06
CA ASN A 26 -7.09 10.66 -7.22
C ASN A 26 -7.60 11.14 -5.85
N THR A 27 -8.58 10.42 -5.29
CA THR A 27 -9.23 10.75 -4.02
C THR A 27 -8.61 10.03 -2.83
N ASP A 28 -7.28 9.86 -2.79
CA ASP A 28 -6.56 9.20 -1.68
C ASP A 28 -7.12 9.60 -0.31
N GLY A 29 -7.34 8.63 0.56
CA GLY A 29 -7.85 8.85 1.90
C GLY A 29 -6.82 9.58 2.77
N ILE A 30 -5.79 8.84 3.17
CA ILE A 30 -4.67 9.36 3.96
C ILE A 30 -3.36 9.16 3.19
N HIS A 31 -2.66 10.25 2.92
CA HIS A 31 -1.34 10.23 2.31
C HIS A 31 -0.26 10.58 3.32
N VAL A 32 0.78 9.75 3.38
CA VAL A 32 1.93 9.91 4.28
C VAL A 32 3.19 10.04 3.45
N THR A 33 3.84 11.19 3.55
CA THR A 33 5.11 11.50 2.85
C THR A 33 6.07 12.18 3.81
N ASN A 34 7.36 11.90 3.70
CA ASN A 34 8.43 12.47 4.54
C ASN A 34 8.08 12.59 6.04
N THR A 35 7.41 11.56 6.59
CA THR A 35 6.84 11.60 7.93
C THR A 35 7.42 10.49 8.80
N GLN A 36 7.79 10.84 10.03
CA GLN A 36 8.39 9.93 11.00
C GLN A 36 7.47 9.70 12.21
N ASN A 37 7.37 8.45 12.68
CA ASN A 37 6.59 8.09 13.87
C ASN A 37 5.12 8.52 13.76
N ILE A 38 4.39 7.93 12.83
CA ILE A 38 2.96 8.18 12.66
C ILE A 38 2.14 6.95 13.03
N THR A 39 1.09 7.17 13.82
CA THR A 39 0.07 6.15 14.12
C THR A 39 -1.26 6.56 13.51
N ILE A 40 -1.81 5.69 12.66
CA ILE A 40 -3.15 5.80 12.08
C ILE A 40 -3.99 4.69 12.69
N SER A 41 -5.11 5.01 13.33
CA SER A 41 -5.91 3.98 14.02
C SER A 41 -7.42 4.16 13.94
N ASN A 42 -8.13 3.04 13.89
CA ASN A 42 -9.60 2.99 14.01
C ASN A 42 -10.33 3.89 13.01
N SER A 43 -9.85 3.96 11.77
CA SER A 43 -10.39 4.84 10.73
C SER A 43 -11.17 4.08 9.67
N ILE A 44 -12.19 4.72 9.11
CA ILE A 44 -13.03 4.21 8.02
C ILE A 44 -12.76 5.06 6.79
N ILE A 45 -12.30 4.42 5.71
CA ILE A 45 -11.86 5.12 4.49
C ILE A 45 -12.47 4.41 3.28
N GLY A 46 -13.33 5.12 2.55
CA GLY A 46 -13.86 4.66 1.27
C GLY A 46 -13.68 5.76 0.24
N THR A 47 -12.93 5.51 -0.82
CA THR A 47 -12.60 6.53 -1.82
C THR A 47 -12.54 5.92 -3.22
N GLY A 48 -12.20 6.72 -4.24
CA GLY A 48 -11.87 6.20 -5.57
C GLY A 48 -10.37 5.94 -5.79
N ASP A 49 -9.53 6.07 -4.76
CA ASP A 49 -8.09 5.78 -4.86
C ASP A 49 -7.57 5.07 -3.58
N ASP A 50 -6.27 5.16 -3.29
CA ASP A 50 -5.65 4.51 -2.14
C ASP A 50 -6.32 4.96 -0.81
N CYS A 51 -6.75 4.01 0.01
CA CYS A 51 -7.24 4.31 1.37
C CYS A 51 -6.13 4.95 2.20
N ILE A 52 -4.94 4.35 2.14
CA ILE A 52 -3.72 4.91 2.72
C ILE A 52 -2.59 4.74 1.69
N SER A 53 -1.95 5.84 1.32
CA SER A 53 -0.74 5.86 0.48
C SER A 53 0.46 6.31 1.31
N ILE A 54 1.51 5.47 1.38
CA ILE A 54 2.74 5.72 2.14
C ILE A 54 3.90 5.82 1.15
N VAL A 55 4.49 7.00 1.03
CA VAL A 55 5.52 7.28 0.01
C VAL A 55 6.85 7.69 0.65
N SER A 56 7.81 8.04 -0.20
CA SER A 56 9.22 8.31 0.13
C SER A 56 9.41 9.22 1.35
N GLY A 57 10.49 8.98 2.09
CA GLY A 57 10.85 9.70 3.32
C GLY A 57 10.06 9.25 4.56
N SER A 58 9.10 8.34 4.41
CA SER A 58 8.28 7.88 5.53
C SER A 58 8.94 6.74 6.31
N GLN A 59 8.97 6.86 7.64
CA GLN A 59 9.54 5.85 8.53
C GLN A 59 8.70 5.66 9.80
N ASN A 60 8.60 4.42 10.28
CA ASN A 60 7.86 4.07 11.49
C ASN A 60 6.39 4.46 11.39
N VAL A 61 5.70 3.88 10.39
CA VAL A 61 4.29 4.12 10.09
C VAL A 61 3.48 2.93 10.61
N GLN A 62 2.59 3.18 11.56
CA GLN A 62 1.75 2.15 12.17
C GLN A 62 0.28 2.41 11.82
N ALA A 63 -0.34 1.53 11.04
CA ALA A 63 -1.75 1.58 10.72
C ALA A 63 -2.49 0.41 11.39
N SER A 64 -3.55 0.68 12.15
CA SER A 64 -4.29 -0.37 12.87
C SER A 64 -5.80 -0.18 12.90
N GLY A 65 -6.57 -1.26 12.81
CA GLY A 65 -8.03 -1.18 12.86
C GLY A 65 -8.62 -0.35 11.71
N ILE A 66 -8.04 -0.45 10.52
CA ILE A 66 -8.49 0.30 9.34
C ILE A 66 -9.60 -0.46 8.64
N THR A 67 -10.72 0.21 8.35
CA THR A 67 -11.72 -0.28 7.40
C THR A 67 -11.54 0.48 6.09
N CYS A 68 -11.19 -0.23 5.02
CA CYS A 68 -10.85 0.32 3.72
C CYS A 68 -11.80 -0.25 2.66
N GLY A 69 -12.44 0.62 1.88
CA GLY A 69 -13.33 0.17 0.82
C GLY A 69 -14.52 1.10 0.59
N PRO A 70 -14.87 1.41 -0.67
CA PRO A 70 -14.17 1.03 -1.92
C PRO A 70 -12.84 1.80 -2.11
N GLY A 71 -12.11 1.52 -3.21
CA GLY A 71 -10.87 2.22 -3.59
C GLY A 71 -9.73 1.30 -4.06
N HIS A 72 -8.49 1.76 -3.92
CA HIS A 72 -7.29 1.04 -4.38
C HIS A 72 -6.50 0.30 -3.28
N GLY A 73 -7.02 0.25 -2.06
CA GLY A 73 -6.41 -0.49 -0.95
C GLY A 73 -5.40 0.33 -0.15
N ILE A 74 -4.46 -0.36 0.50
CA ILE A 74 -3.36 0.26 1.26
C ILE A 74 -2.07 0.07 0.47
N SER A 75 -1.46 1.18 0.04
CA SER A 75 -0.34 1.19 -0.88
C SER A 75 0.93 1.79 -0.26
N ILE A 76 2.06 1.11 -0.47
CA ILE A 76 3.40 1.67 -0.35
C ILE A 76 3.85 2.10 -1.74
N GLY A 77 4.21 3.37 -1.88
CA GLY A 77 4.60 3.99 -3.15
C GLY A 77 3.43 4.66 -3.89
N SER A 78 3.60 5.02 -5.16
CA SER A 78 4.73 4.62 -6.00
C SER A 78 6.07 5.23 -5.55
N LEU A 79 7.14 4.44 -5.57
CA LEU A 79 8.51 4.87 -5.20
C LEU A 79 9.43 4.89 -6.42
N GLY A 80 10.37 5.82 -6.49
CA GLY A 80 11.43 5.88 -7.50
C GLY A 80 11.06 6.61 -8.79
N LYS A 81 10.02 7.45 -8.75
CA LYS A 81 9.50 8.13 -9.96
C LYS A 81 10.61 8.98 -10.59
N GLY A 82 10.74 8.89 -11.91
CA GLY A 82 11.76 9.66 -12.64
C GLY A 82 13.20 9.26 -12.31
N GLY A 83 13.42 8.04 -11.78
CA GLY A 83 14.75 7.57 -11.37
C GLY A 83 15.17 8.08 -9.98
N SER A 84 14.24 8.61 -9.19
CA SER A 84 14.54 9.08 -7.84
C SER A 84 15.05 7.97 -6.93
N GLU A 85 15.81 8.38 -5.92
CA GLU A 85 16.15 7.52 -4.80
C GLU A 85 15.10 7.68 -3.71
N ASP A 86 14.30 6.63 -3.46
CA ASP A 86 13.20 6.67 -2.50
C ASP A 86 13.37 5.62 -1.40
N HIS A 87 13.02 6.02 -0.17
CA HIS A 87 13.14 5.18 1.01
C HIS A 87 11.85 5.15 1.81
N VAL A 88 11.39 3.95 2.15
CA VAL A 88 10.30 3.71 3.11
C VAL A 88 10.72 2.57 4.03
N SER A 89 10.55 2.73 5.34
CA SER A 89 10.93 1.67 6.27
C SER A 89 10.09 1.58 7.53
N LYS A 90 10.02 0.38 8.12
CA LYS A 90 9.30 0.11 9.37
C LYS A 90 7.82 0.50 9.26
N VAL A 91 7.12 -0.16 8.34
CA VAL A 91 5.68 0.03 8.17
C VAL A 91 4.97 -1.19 8.73
N THR A 92 3.99 -1.00 9.61
CA THR A 92 3.12 -2.07 10.08
C THR A 92 1.67 -1.72 9.81
N VAL A 93 0.98 -2.58 9.07
CA VAL A 93 -0.48 -2.55 8.93
C VAL A 93 -1.03 -3.77 9.66
N ASN A 94 -1.84 -3.53 10.68
CA ASN A 94 -2.35 -4.59 11.57
C ASN A 94 -3.87 -4.52 11.75
N GLY A 95 -4.58 -5.59 11.45
CA GLY A 95 -6.03 -5.65 11.72
C GLY A 95 -6.85 -4.82 10.74
N ALA A 96 -6.44 -4.75 9.46
CA ALA A 96 -7.20 -4.05 8.43
C ALA A 96 -8.30 -4.95 7.85
N LYS A 97 -9.47 -4.36 7.61
CA LYS A 97 -10.57 -4.94 6.85
C LYS A 97 -10.67 -4.21 5.53
N ILE A 98 -10.46 -4.91 4.43
CA ILE A 98 -10.40 -4.33 3.09
C ILE A 98 -11.50 -4.97 2.24
N SER A 99 -12.43 -4.16 1.73
CA SER A 99 -13.62 -4.69 1.05
C SER A 99 -13.96 -3.94 -0.23
N GLY A 100 -14.29 -4.66 -1.32
CA GLY A 100 -14.74 -4.04 -2.57
C GLY A 100 -13.71 -3.08 -3.18
N THR A 101 -12.43 -3.39 -3.02
CA THR A 101 -11.31 -2.57 -3.51
C THR A 101 -10.61 -3.25 -4.67
N MET A 102 -10.02 -2.46 -5.56
CA MET A 102 -9.19 -2.97 -6.66
C MET A 102 -7.96 -3.74 -6.15
N ASN A 103 -7.35 -3.30 -5.04
CA ASN A 103 -6.20 -3.99 -4.45
C ASN A 103 -6.34 -4.08 -2.94
N GLY A 104 -5.74 -5.09 -2.33
CA GLY A 104 -5.68 -5.22 -0.87
C GLY A 104 -4.50 -4.43 -0.31
N VAL A 105 -3.37 -5.10 -0.18
CA VAL A 105 -2.09 -4.48 0.18
C VAL A 105 -1.15 -4.46 -1.01
N ARG A 106 -0.49 -3.33 -1.21
CA ARG A 106 0.26 -3.08 -2.45
C ARG A 106 1.58 -2.40 -2.19
N ILE A 107 2.64 -2.81 -2.90
CA ILE A 107 3.92 -2.10 -3.00
C ILE A 107 4.17 -1.82 -4.47
N LYS A 108 4.35 -0.54 -4.85
CA LYS A 108 4.62 -0.10 -6.23
C LYS A 108 5.93 0.65 -6.31
N THR A 109 6.81 0.26 -7.23
CA THR A 109 8.05 1.00 -7.51
C THR A 109 8.25 1.19 -9.01
N TRP A 110 8.67 2.39 -9.40
CA TRP A 110 8.95 2.75 -10.78
C TRP A 110 10.20 2.06 -11.30
N GLN A 111 10.16 1.70 -12.59
CA GLN A 111 11.35 1.33 -13.35
C GLN A 111 12.35 2.49 -13.39
N GLY A 112 13.63 2.17 -13.21
CA GLY A 112 14.74 3.13 -13.15
C GLY A 112 14.97 3.73 -11.77
N GLY A 113 14.03 3.56 -10.84
CA GLY A 113 14.16 4.04 -9.46
C GLY A 113 15.30 3.37 -8.68
N SER A 114 15.67 3.99 -7.57
CA SER A 114 16.67 3.46 -6.63
C SER A 114 16.26 3.69 -5.18
N GLY A 115 17.00 3.16 -4.21
CA GLY A 115 16.66 3.23 -2.78
C GLY A 115 16.08 1.92 -2.25
N MET A 116 15.29 1.99 -1.17
CA MET A 116 14.84 0.80 -0.44
C MET A 116 13.46 0.93 0.23
N ALA A 117 12.63 -0.08 0.05
CA ALA A 117 11.44 -0.36 0.84
C ALA A 117 11.71 -1.61 1.71
N SER A 118 11.72 -1.45 3.04
CA SER A 118 12.13 -2.54 3.96
C SER A 118 11.38 -2.55 5.28
N ASN A 119 11.35 -3.71 5.95
CA ASN A 119 10.65 -3.94 7.22
C ASN A 119 9.18 -3.52 7.14
N ILE A 120 8.44 -4.13 6.21
CA ILE A 120 7.03 -3.85 5.95
C ILE A 120 6.22 -5.08 6.34
N VAL A 121 5.34 -4.92 7.31
CA VAL A 121 4.52 -6.01 7.84
C VAL A 121 3.06 -5.69 7.57
N PHE A 122 2.39 -6.56 6.82
CA PHE A 122 0.93 -6.59 6.76
C PHE A 122 0.47 -7.83 7.52
N GLN A 123 -0.29 -7.62 8.60
CA GLN A 123 -0.72 -8.71 9.47
C GLN A 123 -2.19 -8.60 9.88
N ASN A 124 -2.82 -9.75 10.08
CA ASN A 124 -4.23 -9.83 10.49
C ASN A 124 -5.13 -9.05 9.52
N ILE A 125 -4.99 -9.31 8.22
CA ILE A 125 -5.73 -8.61 7.17
C ILE A 125 -6.89 -9.49 6.72
N GLN A 126 -8.09 -8.92 6.70
CA GLN A 126 -9.29 -9.56 6.15
C GLN A 126 -9.64 -8.85 4.84
N MET A 127 -9.78 -9.61 3.76
CA MET A 127 -10.10 -9.09 2.44
C MET A 127 -11.39 -9.72 1.93
N ASN A 128 -12.36 -8.89 1.55
CA ASN A 128 -13.64 -9.33 1.01
C ASN A 128 -13.88 -8.69 -0.35
N ASP A 129 -14.07 -9.48 -1.41
CA ASP A 129 -14.34 -8.95 -2.75
C ASP A 129 -13.25 -7.96 -3.22
N VAL A 130 -11.99 -8.34 -2.99
CA VAL A 130 -10.81 -7.56 -3.36
C VAL A 130 -10.21 -8.15 -4.63
N THR A 131 -10.15 -7.36 -5.71
CA THR A 131 -9.74 -7.88 -7.03
C THR A 131 -8.29 -8.36 -7.05
N ASN A 132 -7.36 -7.59 -6.46
CA ASN A 132 -5.94 -7.95 -6.39
C ASN A 132 -5.47 -7.91 -4.92
N PRO A 133 -5.62 -9.02 -4.17
CA PRO A 133 -5.35 -9.02 -2.73
C PRO A 133 -3.96 -8.52 -2.34
N ILE A 134 -2.92 -8.97 -3.05
CA ILE A 134 -1.53 -8.63 -2.77
C ILE A 134 -0.84 -8.30 -4.09
N ILE A 135 -0.26 -7.11 -4.20
CA ILE A 135 0.57 -6.71 -5.35
C ILE A 135 1.93 -6.22 -4.87
N ILE A 136 3.01 -6.75 -5.45
CA ILE A 136 4.34 -6.15 -5.37
C ILE A 136 4.82 -5.96 -6.81
N ASP A 137 4.69 -4.73 -7.29
CA ASP A 137 5.06 -4.35 -8.64
C ASP A 137 6.32 -3.48 -8.60
N GLN A 138 7.46 -4.06 -9.00
CA GLN A 138 8.73 -3.34 -9.15
C GLN A 138 8.99 -2.85 -10.58
N ASN A 139 8.01 -2.99 -11.47
CA ASN A 139 8.10 -2.61 -12.88
C ASN A 139 7.10 -1.50 -13.25
N TYR A 140 6.65 -0.71 -12.28
CA TYR A 140 5.65 0.32 -12.52
C TYR A 140 6.16 1.38 -13.51
N CYS A 141 5.31 1.76 -14.45
CA CYS A 141 5.63 2.72 -15.49
C CYS A 141 4.36 3.36 -16.07
N ASP A 142 4.49 4.57 -16.62
CA ASP A 142 3.38 5.27 -17.25
C ASP A 142 3.35 4.98 -18.74
N THR A 143 2.40 4.15 -19.16
CA THR A 143 2.22 3.78 -20.57
C THR A 143 1.62 4.92 -21.41
N ASN A 144 1.11 5.98 -20.79
CA ASN A 144 0.51 7.10 -21.52
C ASN A 144 1.56 7.94 -22.27
N ASN A 145 2.84 7.85 -21.89
CA ASN A 145 3.94 8.57 -22.54
C ASN A 145 4.79 7.68 -23.47
N GLY A 146 4.28 6.50 -23.84
CA GLY A 146 4.93 5.55 -24.76
C GLY A 146 5.19 4.18 -24.14
N GLN A 147 5.86 3.30 -24.89
CA GLN A 147 6.22 1.97 -24.40
C GLN A 147 7.25 2.07 -23.27
N CYS A 148 6.94 1.44 -22.13
CA CYS A 148 7.88 1.32 -21.02
C CYS A 148 9.10 0.51 -21.47
N LYS A 149 10.25 1.18 -21.58
CA LYS A 149 11.51 0.49 -21.77
C LYS A 149 11.83 -0.25 -20.48
N GLN A 150 11.96 -1.57 -20.56
CA GLN A 150 12.35 -2.39 -19.42
C GLN A 150 13.68 -1.88 -18.86
N GLN A 151 13.69 -1.52 -17.58
CA GLN A 151 14.88 -1.09 -16.87
C GLN A 151 15.26 -2.12 -15.82
N SER A 152 16.55 -2.36 -15.64
CA SER A 152 17.06 -3.35 -14.69
C SER A 152 17.10 -2.86 -13.24
N LYS A 153 16.74 -1.60 -13.00
CA LYS A 153 16.74 -0.97 -11.67
C LYS A 153 15.32 -0.61 -11.26
N ALA A 154 15.07 -0.76 -9.97
CA ALA A 154 13.91 -0.25 -9.27
C ALA A 154 14.29 -0.04 -7.80
N VAL A 155 13.45 0.66 -7.04
CA VAL A 155 13.58 0.71 -5.58
C VAL A 155 13.57 -0.73 -5.06
N LYS A 156 14.56 -1.08 -4.22
CA LYS A 156 14.68 -2.45 -3.72
C LYS A 156 13.58 -2.73 -2.70
N VAL A 157 12.68 -3.66 -3.01
CA VAL A 157 11.78 -4.24 -2.02
C VAL A 157 12.49 -5.45 -1.45
N GLN A 158 12.97 -5.38 -0.20
CA GLN A 158 13.75 -6.45 0.41
C GLN A 158 13.82 -6.27 1.93
N ASN A 159 14.31 -7.30 2.63
CA ASN A 159 14.56 -7.31 4.07
C ASN A 159 13.28 -7.05 4.89
N GLY A 160 12.60 -8.12 5.28
CA GLY A 160 11.50 -8.04 6.25
C GLY A 160 10.18 -7.57 5.66
N ILE A 161 9.85 -7.99 4.43
CA ILE A 161 8.45 -7.94 3.98
C ILE A 161 7.75 -9.18 4.53
N VAL A 162 6.66 -8.99 5.26
CA VAL A 162 5.94 -10.06 5.94
C VAL A 162 4.44 -9.93 5.67
N LEU A 163 3.83 -11.05 5.30
CA LEU A 163 2.38 -11.20 5.13
C LEU A 163 1.90 -12.26 6.12
N GLN A 164 1.25 -11.87 7.21
CA GLN A 164 0.89 -12.81 8.27
C GLN A 164 -0.62 -12.81 8.54
N ASN A 165 -1.24 -13.98 8.58
CA ASN A 165 -2.68 -14.11 8.82
C ASN A 165 -3.49 -13.19 7.89
N VAL A 166 -3.32 -13.38 6.57
CA VAL A 166 -4.13 -12.72 5.54
C VAL A 166 -5.24 -13.67 5.12
N GLN A 167 -6.48 -13.24 5.31
CA GLN A 167 -7.69 -14.01 5.03
C GLN A 167 -8.41 -13.39 3.83
N LEU A 168 -8.73 -14.22 2.83
CA LEU A 168 -9.45 -13.80 1.63
C LEU A 168 -10.82 -14.47 1.61
N ASP A 169 -11.86 -13.67 1.39
CA ASP A 169 -13.25 -14.10 1.31
C ASP A 169 -13.88 -13.56 0.01
N LYS A 170 -14.85 -14.31 -0.54
CA LYS A 170 -15.77 -13.92 -1.63
C LYS A 170 -15.11 -13.15 -2.79
N GLY A 171 -14.82 -13.82 -3.92
CA GLY A 171 -14.32 -13.14 -5.13
C GLY A 171 -12.88 -12.61 -5.04
N ALA A 172 -12.28 -12.60 -3.84
CA ALA A 172 -10.87 -12.29 -3.65
C ALA A 172 -9.99 -13.48 -4.08
N GLU A 173 -9.39 -13.39 -5.26
CA GLU A 173 -8.46 -14.38 -5.79
C GLU A 173 -7.09 -13.74 -6.05
N CYS A 174 -6.02 -14.39 -5.62
CA CYS A 174 -4.67 -13.94 -5.94
C CYS A 174 -4.32 -14.32 -7.38
N SER A 175 -3.78 -13.37 -8.15
CA SER A 175 -3.08 -13.67 -9.40
C SER A 175 -1.66 -13.10 -9.33
N ASN A 176 -0.67 -13.84 -9.82
CA ASN A 176 0.75 -13.42 -9.88
C ASN A 176 1.41 -13.10 -8.52
N VAL A 177 0.99 -13.74 -7.42
CA VAL A 177 1.64 -13.53 -6.13
C VAL A 177 2.85 -14.46 -6.01
N ASN A 178 3.99 -14.01 -6.54
CA ASN A 178 5.26 -14.55 -6.10
C ASN A 178 5.48 -14.11 -4.65
N LEU A 179 5.07 -14.95 -3.70
CA LEU A 179 5.43 -14.81 -2.29
C LEU A 179 6.93 -15.06 -2.15
N ALA A 180 7.76 -14.11 -2.60
CA ALA A 180 9.20 -14.07 -2.34
C ALA A 180 9.50 -13.82 -0.84
N TYR A 181 8.47 -13.84 0.01
CA TYR A 181 8.46 -13.34 1.37
C TYR A 181 7.76 -14.32 2.31
N LYS A 182 8.19 -14.32 3.58
CA LYS A 182 7.68 -15.23 4.60
C LYS A 182 6.25 -14.85 4.97
N GLY A 183 5.31 -15.77 4.79
CA GLY A 183 3.91 -15.49 5.11
C GLY A 183 2.92 -16.62 4.88
N SER A 184 1.71 -16.45 5.41
CA SER A 184 0.57 -17.35 5.21
C SER A 184 -0.64 -16.55 4.70
N VAL A 185 -1.07 -16.85 3.48
CA VAL A 185 -2.33 -16.34 2.90
C VAL A 185 -3.31 -17.50 2.83
N SER A 186 -4.57 -17.27 3.21
CA SER A 186 -5.63 -18.29 3.22
C SER A 186 -6.91 -17.76 2.55
N PRO A 187 -7.43 -18.44 1.50
CA PRO A 187 -6.81 -19.54 0.76
C PRO A 187 -5.43 -19.17 0.20
N ARG A 188 -4.57 -20.18 -0.05
CA ARG A 188 -3.24 -19.92 -0.63
C ARG A 188 -3.42 -19.28 -2.02
N CYS A 189 -2.65 -18.24 -2.28
CA CYS A 189 -2.49 -17.70 -3.63
C CYS A 189 -1.91 -18.79 -4.54
N ALA A 190 -2.54 -19.03 -5.69
CA ALA A 190 -2.06 -19.98 -6.71
C ALA A 190 -0.90 -19.39 -7.54
#